data_AF-A0A2K3M6F5-F1
#
_entry.id   AF-A0A2K3M6F5-F1
#
_cell.length_a   1.000
_cell.length_b   1.000
_cell.length_c   1.000
_cell.angle_alpha   90.00
_cell.angle_beta   90.00
_cell.angle_gamma   90.00
#
_symmetry.space_group_name_H-M   'P 1'
#
loop_
_entity.id
_entity.type
_entity.pdbx_description
1 polymer ?
#
loop_
_entity_poly.entity_id
_entity_poly.type
_entity_poly.pdbx_seq_one_letter_code
_entity_poly.pdbx_strand_id
1 'polypeptide(L)'
;MLQDGEDFDCPICLSPPTDIVITCCAHIFCRECILKTLQRSNSSCPLCRRSLSESDLFSAPPESFKTDTTELCTPEVGSSTKVSTLIKLLTESRDQNPATKSVVFSQFRKMLLLLEEPLKAAGFKTLRLDGTQNARQRAQVIDQFQLSKVDEPMILLASLKSSSTGINLTSASRVYLMEPWWNPAVEEQAMDRVHRIGQKEEVKIVKLIAKNSIEEKILQLQEMKKDITSRGSGKRSNDIAGMGINDLRFVLGE
;
A
#
# COMPACT_ATOMS: atom_id res chain seq x y z
N MET A 1 20.38 -2.94 2.68
CA MET A 1 19.46 -2.77 3.81
C MET A 1 18.78 -1.42 3.63
N LEU A 2 17.74 -1.35 2.80
CA LEU A 2 16.92 -0.15 2.69
C LEU A 2 15.81 -0.33 3.74
N GLN A 3 15.89 0.43 4.83
CA GLN A 3 14.84 0.48 5.85
C GLN A 3 13.76 1.44 5.35
N ASP A 4 12.55 0.91 5.20
CA ASP A 4 11.34 1.64 4.85
C ASP A 4 10.94 2.59 6.01
N GLY A 5 10.83 3.89 5.72
CA GLY A 5 9.93 4.78 6.46
C GLY A 5 10.50 5.65 7.59
N GLU A 6 11.79 5.95 7.60
CA GLU A 6 12.28 7.12 8.35
C GLU A 6 12.29 8.34 7.42
N ASP A 7 11.77 9.47 7.89
CA ASP A 7 11.94 10.76 7.23
C ASP A 7 13.46 11.02 7.11
N PHE A 8 14.03 10.87 5.92
CA PHE A 8 15.46 11.07 5.70
C PHE A 8 15.77 12.56 5.79
N ASP A 9 16.25 13.05 6.93
CA ASP A 9 16.78 14.40 7.04
C ASP A 9 18.09 14.53 6.23
N CYS A 10 18.27 15.66 5.55
CA CYS A 10 19.53 15.97 4.91
C CYS A 10 20.63 16.10 5.98
N PRO A 11 21.74 15.34 5.91
CA PRO A 11 22.81 15.38 6.91
C PRO A 11 23.57 16.72 7.01
N ILE A 12 23.34 17.64 6.07
CA ILE A 12 24.02 18.93 6.00
C ILE A 12 23.19 20.02 6.68
N CYS A 13 21.88 20.09 6.40
CA CYS A 13 20.99 21.09 7.00
C CYS A 13 20.14 20.56 8.15
N LEU A 14 20.18 19.25 8.42
CA LEU A 14 19.40 18.58 9.47
C LEU A 14 17.90 18.87 9.35
N SER A 15 17.40 18.86 8.12
CA SER A 15 16.00 19.11 7.78
C SER A 15 15.59 18.21 6.61
N PRO A 16 14.28 17.96 6.41
CA PRO A 16 13.79 17.20 5.27
C PRO A 16 14.32 17.79 3.96
N PRO A 17 14.90 16.99 3.05
CA PRO A 17 15.60 17.47 1.88
C PRO A 17 14.64 18.12 0.89
N THR A 18 14.90 19.39 0.58
CA THR A 18 14.27 20.10 -0.53
C THR A 18 15.10 19.89 -1.80
N ASP A 19 14.44 19.61 -2.92
CA ASP A 19 15.10 19.30 -4.20
C ASP A 19 16.13 18.16 -4.05
N ILE A 20 15.60 16.94 -3.92
CA ILE A 20 16.33 15.73 -3.52
C ILE A 20 17.38 15.36 -4.56
N VAL A 21 18.63 15.24 -4.11
CA VAL A 21 19.76 14.73 -4.91
C VAL A 21 20.30 13.46 -4.29
N ILE A 22 20.52 12.46 -5.15
CA ILE A 22 21.11 11.17 -4.84
C ILE A 22 22.51 11.14 -5.45
N THR A 23 23.52 10.90 -4.62
CA THR A 23 24.92 10.78 -5.06
C THR A 23 25.21 9.38 -5.63
N CYS A 24 26.31 9.19 -6.36
CA CYS A 24 26.74 7.86 -6.86
C CYS A 24 27.04 6.82 -5.75
N CYS A 25 27.19 7.27 -4.50
CA CYS A 25 27.27 6.42 -3.31
C CYS A 25 25.93 6.19 -2.60
N ALA A 26 24.82 6.55 -3.24
CA ALA A 26 23.44 6.39 -2.76
C ALA A 26 23.12 7.14 -1.46
N HIS A 27 23.85 8.23 -1.17
CA HIS A 27 23.51 9.14 -0.09
C HIS A 27 22.65 10.31 -0.60
N ILE A 28 21.70 10.73 0.23
CA ILE A 28 20.66 11.71 -0.09
C ILE A 28 20.98 13.06 0.56
N PHE A 29 20.86 14.15 -0.19
CA PHE A 29 21.05 15.53 0.28
C PHE A 29 20.09 16.50 -0.43
N CYS A 30 19.91 17.72 0.10
CA CYS A 30 19.36 18.82 -0.70
C CYS A 30 20.35 19.21 -1.82
N ARG A 31 19.84 19.56 -3.00
CA ARG A 31 20.67 20.03 -4.13
C ARG A 31 21.61 21.17 -3.74
N GLU A 32 21.08 22.19 -3.07
CA GLU A 32 21.90 23.33 -2.64
C GLU A 32 22.96 22.93 -1.60
N CYS A 33 22.60 22.05 -0.66
CA CYS A 33 23.49 21.64 0.42
C CYS A 33 24.70 20.87 -0.10
N ILE A 34 24.50 19.93 -1.02
CA ILE A 34 25.60 19.14 -1.58
C ILE A 34 26.47 19.99 -2.51
N LEU A 35 25.88 20.87 -3.34
CA LEU A 35 26.65 21.76 -4.22
C LEU A 35 27.51 22.74 -3.43
N LYS A 36 26.97 23.37 -2.37
CA LYS A 36 27.75 24.25 -1.49
C LYS A 36 28.90 23.50 -0.80
N THR A 37 28.71 22.23 -0.45
CA THR A 37 29.76 21.41 0.15
C THR A 37 30.85 21.03 -0.85
N LEU A 38 30.48 20.65 -2.08
CA LEU A 38 31.44 20.36 -3.16
C LEU A 38 32.24 21.60 -3.60
N GLN A 39 31.68 22.80 -3.46
CA GLN A 39 32.39 24.06 -3.72
C GLN A 39 33.36 24.45 -2.59
N ARG A 40 33.09 24.07 -1.34
CA ARG A 40 33.86 24.48 -0.15
C ARG A 40 34.86 23.44 0.34
N SER A 41 34.69 22.17 -0.03
CA SER A 41 35.50 21.05 0.45
C SER A 41 35.87 20.11 -0.69
N ASN A 42 36.98 19.37 -0.52
CA ASN A 42 37.50 18.42 -1.50
C ASN A 42 36.39 17.51 -2.03
N SER A 43 36.19 17.50 -3.34
CA SER A 43 35.21 16.78 -4.17
C SER A 43 34.88 15.36 -3.69
N SER A 44 34.11 15.25 -2.60
CA SER A 44 33.87 13.99 -1.88
C SER A 44 32.55 14.03 -1.09
N CYS A 45 31.99 12.85 -0.85
CA CYS A 45 30.76 12.66 -0.11
C CYS A 45 30.94 12.96 1.39
N PRO A 46 30.09 13.81 2.00
CA PRO A 46 30.17 14.08 3.44
C PRO A 46 29.95 12.87 4.35
N LEU A 47 29.19 11.87 3.89
CA LEU A 47 28.87 10.68 4.69
C LEU A 47 29.91 9.57 4.56
N CYS A 48 30.39 9.29 3.36
CA CYS A 48 31.28 8.14 3.11
C CYS A 48 32.64 8.49 2.51
N ARG A 49 32.92 9.78 2.26
CA ARG A 49 34.18 10.31 1.71
C ARG A 49 34.57 9.79 0.32
N ARG A 50 33.67 9.08 -0.38
CA ARG A 50 33.87 8.71 -1.79
C ARG A 50 34.03 9.97 -2.64
N SER A 51 34.94 9.99 -3.60
CA SER A 51 35.08 11.12 -4.53
C SER A 51 33.76 11.36 -5.27
N LEU A 52 33.35 12.62 -5.34
CA LEU A 52 32.10 13.05 -5.96
C LEU A 52 32.34 14.31 -6.77
N SER A 53 31.84 14.33 -8.01
CA SER A 53 31.76 15.49 -8.87
C SER A 53 30.29 15.89 -9.11
N GLU A 54 30.05 17.05 -9.72
CA GLU A 54 28.67 17.48 -10.04
C GLU A 54 27.97 16.51 -11.01
N SER A 55 28.71 15.84 -11.90
CA SER A 55 28.18 14.79 -12.78
C SER A 55 27.73 13.52 -12.05
N ASP A 56 28.15 13.32 -10.79
CA ASP A 56 27.76 12.17 -9.95
C ASP A 56 26.50 12.45 -9.11
N LEU A 57 25.82 13.58 -9.38
CA LEU A 57 24.60 14.01 -8.70
C LEU A 57 23.39 13.73 -9.57
N PHE A 58 22.52 12.84 -9.09
CA PHE A 58 21.28 12.48 -9.76
C PHE A 58 20.11 13.15 -9.04
N SER A 59 19.38 14.01 -9.75
CA SER A 59 18.11 14.53 -9.23
C SER A 59 17.12 13.39 -9.10
N ALA A 60 16.50 13.26 -7.93
CA ALA A 60 15.32 12.43 -7.83
C ALA A 60 14.26 12.99 -8.79
N PRO A 61 13.45 12.13 -9.44
CA PRO A 61 12.27 12.59 -10.15
C PRO A 61 11.45 13.47 -9.19
N PRO A 62 10.92 14.63 -9.63
CA PRO A 62 10.10 15.45 -8.77
C PRO A 62 9.00 14.56 -8.23
N GLU A 63 8.95 14.40 -6.90
CA GLU A 63 7.79 13.79 -6.30
C GLU A 63 6.64 14.73 -6.63
N SER A 64 5.69 14.24 -7.44
CA SER A 64 4.42 14.90 -7.64
C SER A 64 3.61 14.79 -6.34
N PHE A 65 4.11 15.41 -5.27
CA PHE A 65 3.37 15.82 -4.10
C PHE A 65 2.70 17.15 -4.45
N LYS A 66 1.63 17.08 -5.23
CA LYS A 66 0.61 18.12 -5.19
C LYS A 66 -0.30 17.81 -3.99
N THR A 67 0.09 18.30 -2.82
CA THR A 67 -0.91 18.85 -1.89
C THR A 67 -1.40 20.13 -2.53
N ASP A 68 -2.45 20.01 -3.35
CA ASP A 68 -3.55 20.96 -3.38
C ASP A 68 -4.65 20.41 -4.28
N THR A 69 -5.86 20.53 -3.75
CA THR A 69 -7.15 20.35 -4.38
C THR A 69 -7.21 20.85 -5.82
N THR A 70 -8.00 20.13 -6.64
CA THR A 70 -8.53 20.56 -7.95
C THR A 70 -7.49 20.90 -9.02
N GLU A 71 -6.97 19.89 -9.70
CA GLU A 71 -6.66 19.96 -11.13
C GLU A 71 -6.64 18.55 -11.70
N LEU A 72 -7.73 18.16 -12.35
CA LEU A 72 -7.84 16.95 -13.15
C LEU A 72 -6.72 16.97 -14.21
N CYS A 73 -5.72 16.12 -14.01
CA CYS A 73 -4.94 15.66 -15.14
C CYS A 73 -5.85 14.76 -15.97
N THR A 74 -6.29 15.24 -17.13
CA THR A 74 -6.75 14.39 -18.23
C THR A 74 -5.57 14.08 -19.15
N PRO A 75 -4.77 13.03 -18.89
CA PRO A 75 -4.48 12.11 -19.97
C PRO A 75 -5.75 11.29 -20.22
N GLU A 76 -5.92 10.72 -21.39
CA GLU A 76 -6.89 9.67 -21.65
C GLU A 76 -6.60 8.49 -20.68
N VAL A 77 -7.13 8.53 -19.46
CA VAL A 77 -6.92 7.51 -18.43
C VAL A 77 -7.77 6.31 -18.84
N GLY A 78 -7.19 5.40 -19.60
CA GLY A 78 -7.71 4.04 -19.70
C GLY A 78 -7.90 3.53 -18.27
N SER A 79 -9.16 3.39 -17.83
CA SER A 79 -9.46 2.94 -16.46
C SER A 79 -8.78 1.59 -16.24
N SER A 80 -8.06 1.44 -15.13
CA SER A 80 -7.43 0.14 -14.79
C SER A 80 -8.49 -0.98 -14.79
N THR A 81 -8.18 -2.11 -15.43
CA THR A 81 -9.09 -3.26 -15.51
C THR A 81 -9.55 -3.71 -14.12
N LYS A 82 -8.66 -3.65 -13.13
CA LYS A 82 -9.01 -3.99 -11.74
C LYS A 82 -9.99 -3.01 -11.12
N VAL A 83 -9.81 -1.71 -11.36
CA VAL A 83 -10.72 -0.66 -10.86
C VAL A 83 -12.09 -0.82 -11.49
N SER A 84 -12.15 -1.00 -12.82
CA SER A 84 -13.42 -1.24 -13.53
C SER A 84 -14.13 -2.51 -13.05
N THR A 85 -13.38 -3.59 -12.78
CA THR A 85 -13.93 -4.85 -12.25
C THR A 85 -14.41 -4.68 -10.81
N LEU A 86 -13.66 -3.97 -9.97
CA LEU A 86 -14.06 -3.67 -8.59
C LEU A 86 -15.39 -2.89 -8.58
N ILE A 87 -15.51 -1.85 -9.39
CA ILE A 87 -16.75 -1.06 -9.48
C ILE A 87 -17.92 -1.95 -9.90
N LYS A 88 -17.75 -2.80 -10.92
CA LYS A 88 -18.79 -3.75 -11.33
C LYS A 88 -19.24 -4.65 -10.17
N LEU A 89 -18.30 -5.28 -9.47
CA LEU A 89 -18.59 -6.16 -8.34
C LEU A 89 -19.28 -5.43 -7.17
N LEU A 90 -18.85 -4.20 -6.88
CA LEU A 90 -19.47 -3.37 -5.85
C LEU A 90 -20.89 -2.97 -6.23
N THR A 91 -21.12 -2.61 -7.51
CA THR A 91 -22.45 -2.32 -8.04
C THR A 91 -23.36 -3.54 -7.97
N GLU A 92 -22.89 -4.71 -8.41
CA GLU A 92 -23.64 -5.96 -8.29
C GLU A 92 -23.99 -6.28 -6.82
N SER A 93 -23.05 -6.07 -5.91
CA SER A 93 -23.29 -6.29 -4.48
C SER A 93 -24.29 -5.29 -3.89
N ARG A 94 -24.28 -4.03 -4.34
CA ARG A 94 -25.24 -3.00 -3.95
C ARG A 94 -26.64 -3.34 -4.47
N ASP A 95 -26.74 -3.80 -5.71
CA ASP A 95 -28.02 -4.12 -6.34
C ASP A 95 -28.66 -5.37 -5.70
N GLN A 96 -27.84 -6.30 -5.19
CA GLN A 96 -28.32 -7.43 -4.38
C GLN A 96 -28.80 -7.01 -2.99
N ASN A 97 -28.03 -6.16 -2.30
CA ASN A 97 -28.38 -5.66 -0.98
C ASN A 97 -27.76 -4.27 -0.74
N PRO A 98 -28.56 -3.19 -0.78
CA PRO A 98 -28.09 -1.81 -0.60
C PRO A 98 -27.41 -1.55 0.76
N ALA A 99 -27.74 -2.36 1.77
CA ALA A 99 -27.17 -2.27 3.12
C ALA A 99 -25.73 -2.79 3.22
N THR A 100 -25.21 -3.39 2.15
CA THR A 100 -23.94 -4.12 2.18
C THR A 100 -22.76 -3.17 2.32
N LYS A 101 -22.05 -3.28 3.45
CA LYS A 101 -20.78 -2.58 3.67
C LYS A 101 -19.62 -3.41 3.14
N SER A 102 -18.69 -2.74 2.46
CA SER A 102 -17.55 -3.39 1.81
C SER A 102 -16.22 -2.84 2.33
N VAL A 103 -15.22 -3.70 2.43
CA VAL A 103 -13.83 -3.32 2.70
C VAL A 103 -12.99 -3.66 1.49
N VAL A 104 -12.18 -2.71 1.03
CA VAL A 104 -11.21 -2.90 -0.05
C VAL A 104 -9.83 -2.78 0.54
N PHE A 105 -9.07 -3.88 0.48
CA PHE A 105 -7.68 -3.93 0.92
C PHE A 105 -6.71 -3.76 -0.25
N SER A 106 -5.64 -3.01 0.00
CA SER A 106 -4.48 -2.90 -0.89
C SER A 106 -3.20 -2.80 -0.08
N GLN A 107 -2.08 -3.30 -0.60
CA GLN A 107 -0.74 -3.04 -0.06
C GLN A 107 -0.23 -1.66 -0.52
N PHE A 108 -0.70 -1.15 -1.65
CA PHE A 108 -0.25 0.12 -2.22
C PHE A 108 -1.16 1.27 -1.80
N ARG A 109 -0.63 2.16 -0.96
CA ARG A 109 -1.35 3.40 -0.56
C ARG A 109 -1.82 4.21 -1.77
N LYS A 110 -0.99 4.31 -2.81
CA LYS A 110 -1.34 5.02 -4.05
C LYS A 110 -2.57 4.42 -4.74
N MET A 111 -2.76 3.09 -4.70
CA MET A 111 -3.96 2.45 -5.24
C MET A 111 -5.21 2.89 -4.45
N LEU A 112 -5.14 2.95 -3.11
CA LEU A 112 -6.27 3.42 -2.29
C LEU A 112 -6.67 4.86 -2.66
N LEU A 113 -5.70 5.74 -2.89
CA LEU A 113 -5.98 7.12 -3.33
C LEU A 113 -6.63 7.16 -4.73
N LEU A 114 -6.12 6.35 -5.67
CA LEU A 114 -6.66 6.25 -7.02
C LEU A 114 -8.08 5.68 -7.07
N LEU A 115 -8.50 4.93 -6.06
CA LEU A 115 -9.84 4.37 -5.96
C LEU A 115 -10.89 5.38 -5.48
N GLU A 116 -10.49 6.47 -4.80
CA GLU A 116 -11.45 7.41 -4.20
C GLU A 116 -12.34 8.07 -5.27
N GLU A 117 -11.77 8.65 -6.31
CA GLU A 117 -12.52 9.36 -7.34
C GLU A 117 -13.44 8.45 -8.19
N PRO A 118 -12.97 7.29 -8.71
CA PRO A 118 -13.84 6.38 -9.45
C PRO A 118 -14.99 5.82 -8.61
N LEU A 119 -14.77 5.56 -7.32
CA LEU A 119 -15.82 5.05 -6.43
C LEU A 119 -16.85 6.14 -6.10
N LYS A 120 -16.41 7.38 -5.86
CA LYS A 120 -17.32 8.53 -5.69
C LYS A 120 -18.16 8.76 -6.95
N ALA A 121 -17.54 8.71 -8.13
CA ALA A 121 -18.23 8.85 -9.41
C ALA A 121 -19.29 7.74 -9.63
N ALA A 122 -19.05 6.54 -9.10
CA ALA A 122 -20.01 5.43 -9.12
C ALA A 122 -21.09 5.51 -8.01
N GLY A 123 -21.08 6.57 -7.19
CA GLY A 123 -22.07 6.85 -6.15
C GLY A 123 -21.79 6.19 -4.79
N PHE A 124 -20.55 5.75 -4.54
CA PHE A 124 -20.16 5.16 -3.25
C PHE A 124 -19.57 6.21 -2.30
N LYS A 125 -19.87 6.06 -1.00
CA LYS A 125 -19.18 6.82 0.04
C LYS A 125 -17.97 6.05 0.52
N THR A 126 -16.80 6.69 0.49
CA THR A 126 -15.53 6.05 0.84
C THR A 126 -14.95 6.61 2.13
N LEU A 127 -14.42 5.74 2.98
CA LEU A 127 -13.55 6.07 4.11
C LEU A 127 -12.17 5.45 3.88
N ARG A 128 -11.11 6.02 4.46
CA ARG A 128 -9.73 5.53 4.27
C ARG A 128 -9.01 5.27 5.59
N LEU A 129 -8.37 4.11 5.68
CA LEU A 129 -7.48 3.65 6.75
C LEU A 129 -6.18 3.12 6.14
N ASP A 130 -5.24 4.01 5.86
CA ASP A 130 -3.95 3.67 5.23
C ASP A 130 -2.74 3.80 6.16
N GLY A 131 -2.99 4.11 7.44
CA GLY A 131 -1.96 4.24 8.48
C GLY A 131 -1.47 5.66 8.72
N THR A 132 -1.83 6.65 7.89
CA THR A 132 -1.41 8.04 8.14
C THR A 132 -2.27 8.78 9.14
N GLN A 133 -3.37 8.15 9.58
CA GLN A 133 -4.25 8.68 10.61
C GLN A 133 -3.67 8.41 11.99
N ASN A 134 -3.75 9.42 12.87
CA ASN A 134 -3.44 9.23 14.28
C ASN A 134 -4.48 8.32 14.97
N ALA A 135 -4.21 7.89 16.21
CA ALA A 135 -5.08 6.95 16.92
C ALA A 135 -6.54 7.44 17.05
N ARG A 136 -6.74 8.75 17.27
CA ARG A 136 -8.07 9.35 17.42
C ARG A 136 -8.83 9.37 16.10
N GLN A 137 -8.19 9.82 15.02
CA GLN A 137 -8.77 9.83 13.67
C GLN A 137 -9.11 8.41 13.20
N ARG A 138 -8.24 7.44 13.49
CA ARG A 138 -8.49 6.03 13.18
C ARG A 138 -9.74 5.51 13.89
N ALA A 139 -9.89 5.79 15.18
CA ALA A 139 -11.09 5.41 15.93
C ALA A 139 -12.35 6.05 15.32
N GLN A 140 -12.31 7.34 14.98
CA GLN A 140 -13.42 8.03 14.35
C GLN A 140 -13.83 7.41 13.01
N VAL A 141 -12.87 7.03 12.16
CA VAL A 141 -13.16 6.38 10.88
C VAL A 141 -13.80 5.00 11.09
N ILE A 142 -13.31 4.23 12.06
CA ILE A 142 -13.88 2.91 12.40
C ILE A 142 -15.31 3.08 12.93
N ASP A 143 -15.53 4.01 13.85
CA ASP A 143 -16.85 4.30 14.41
C ASP A 143 -17.81 4.75 13.32
N GLN A 144 -17.37 5.64 12.42
CA GLN A 144 -18.16 6.09 11.28
C GLN A 144 -18.51 4.94 10.33
N PHE A 145 -17.59 4.01 10.10
CA PHE A 145 -17.83 2.82 9.29
C PHE A 145 -18.84 1.86 9.94
N GLN A 146 -18.77 1.68 11.26
CA GLN A 146 -19.68 0.80 12.00
C GLN A 146 -21.08 1.41 12.13
N LEU A 147 -21.18 2.71 12.46
CA LEU A 147 -22.42 3.44 12.76
C LEU A 147 -23.15 3.97 11.50
N SER A 148 -22.54 3.90 10.33
CA SER A 148 -23.16 4.38 9.10
C SER A 148 -24.51 3.69 8.82
N LYS A 149 -25.48 4.50 8.39
CA LYS A 149 -26.86 4.08 8.12
C LYS A 149 -26.92 3.08 6.96
N VAL A 150 -27.95 2.25 6.98
CA VAL A 150 -28.25 1.19 6.02
C VAL A 150 -28.48 1.73 4.59
N ASP A 151 -28.83 3.01 4.45
CA ASP A 151 -29.31 3.60 3.20
C ASP A 151 -28.20 4.15 2.28
N GLU A 152 -26.92 3.98 2.64
CA GLU A 152 -25.79 4.48 1.84
C GLU A 152 -24.68 3.42 1.72
N PRO A 153 -24.28 3.05 0.49
CA PRO A 153 -23.26 2.03 0.30
C PRO A 153 -21.89 2.62 0.70
N MET A 154 -21.40 2.18 1.86
CA MET A 154 -20.15 2.64 2.44
C MET A 154 -19.02 1.65 2.17
N ILE A 155 -17.92 2.17 1.63
CA ILE A 155 -16.71 1.43 1.33
C ILE A 155 -15.57 1.91 2.23
N LEU A 156 -14.90 0.98 2.89
CA LEU A 156 -13.68 1.26 3.63
C LEU A 156 -12.46 0.84 2.80
N LEU A 157 -11.62 1.81 2.45
CA LEU A 157 -10.33 1.62 1.78
C LEU A 157 -9.25 1.44 2.84
N ALA A 158 -8.70 0.23 2.97
CA ALA A 158 -7.76 -0.10 4.03
C ALA A 158 -6.42 -0.61 3.49
N SER A 159 -5.32 -0.22 4.13
CA SER A 159 -4.01 -0.79 3.83
C SER A 159 -3.88 -2.16 4.51
N LEU A 160 -3.37 -3.17 3.80
CA LEU A 160 -3.06 -4.49 4.38
C LEU A 160 -2.12 -4.36 5.59
N LYS A 161 -1.15 -3.44 5.53
CA LYS A 161 -0.21 -3.18 6.64
C LYS A 161 -0.91 -2.63 7.89
N SER A 162 -1.93 -1.78 7.69
CA SER A 162 -2.69 -1.17 8.79
C SER A 162 -3.59 -2.15 9.54
N SER A 163 -3.86 -3.34 8.97
CA SER A 163 -4.72 -4.37 9.54
C SER A 163 -4.13 -5.11 10.77
N SER A 164 -2.82 -4.97 10.98
CA SER A 164 -2.11 -5.51 12.15
C SER A 164 -2.53 -4.87 13.48
N THR A 165 -3.15 -3.68 13.45
CA THR A 165 -3.42 -2.85 14.63
C THR A 165 -4.65 -3.23 15.47
N GLY A 166 -5.28 -4.38 15.23
CA GLY A 166 -6.38 -4.85 16.08
C GLY A 166 -7.75 -4.24 15.77
N ILE A 167 -7.94 -3.68 14.58
CA ILE A 167 -9.20 -3.05 14.17
C ILE A 167 -10.36 -4.04 14.07
N ASN A 168 -11.57 -3.60 14.41
CA ASN A 168 -12.79 -4.39 14.29
C ASN A 168 -13.63 -3.92 13.10
N LEU A 169 -13.82 -4.80 12.10
CA LEU A 169 -14.52 -4.49 10.86
C LEU A 169 -15.72 -5.43 10.64
N THR A 170 -16.31 -5.96 11.71
CA THR A 170 -17.45 -6.90 11.67
C THR A 170 -18.71 -6.33 11.01
N SER A 171 -18.81 -5.02 10.78
CA SER A 171 -19.94 -4.44 10.04
C SER A 171 -19.89 -4.69 8.54
N ALA A 172 -18.77 -5.15 7.99
CA ALA A 172 -18.61 -5.43 6.56
C ALA A 172 -18.92 -6.89 6.22
N SER A 173 -19.67 -7.15 5.16
CA SER A 173 -19.96 -8.51 4.68
C SER A 173 -19.31 -8.83 3.33
N ARG A 174 -18.60 -7.86 2.75
CA ARG A 174 -17.83 -8.01 1.51
C ARG A 174 -16.40 -7.51 1.71
N VAL A 175 -15.45 -8.32 1.26
CA VAL A 175 -14.02 -7.99 1.30
C VAL A 175 -13.45 -8.16 -0.09
N TYR A 176 -12.78 -7.11 -0.59
CA TYR A 176 -12.10 -7.11 -1.88
C TYR A 176 -10.60 -6.91 -1.67
N LEU A 177 -9.77 -7.79 -2.20
CA LEU A 177 -8.32 -7.62 -2.19
C LEU A 177 -7.89 -7.19 -3.60
N MET A 178 -7.30 -5.99 -3.69
CA MET A 178 -6.87 -5.42 -4.98
C MET A 178 -5.70 -6.15 -5.59
N GLU A 179 -4.82 -6.71 -4.77
CA GLU A 179 -3.70 -7.53 -5.21
C GLU A 179 -3.33 -8.57 -4.15
N PRO A 180 -2.70 -9.70 -4.55
CA PRO A 180 -2.21 -10.68 -3.59
C PRO A 180 -0.93 -10.18 -2.92
N TRP A 181 -0.75 -10.57 -1.66
CA TRP A 181 0.44 -10.32 -0.86
C TRP A 181 1.20 -11.63 -0.65
N TRP A 182 2.50 -11.63 -0.89
CA TRP A 182 3.33 -12.85 -0.85
C TRP A 182 3.30 -13.61 0.49
N ASN A 183 2.96 -12.94 1.60
CA ASN A 183 2.75 -13.61 2.89
C ASN A 183 1.25 -13.87 3.13
N PRO A 184 0.78 -15.14 3.01
CA PRO A 184 -0.63 -15.47 3.17
C PRO A 184 -1.19 -15.18 4.57
N ALA A 185 -0.36 -15.28 5.62
CA ALA A 185 -0.80 -15.07 7.00
C ALA A 185 -1.25 -13.62 7.26
N VAL A 186 -0.65 -12.65 6.56
CA VAL A 186 -1.03 -11.23 6.67
C VAL A 186 -2.41 -11.00 6.05
N GLU A 187 -2.71 -11.64 4.92
CA GLU A 187 -4.04 -11.56 4.32
C GLU A 187 -5.09 -12.23 5.21
N GLU A 188 -4.80 -13.42 5.73
CA GLU A 188 -5.69 -14.16 6.63
C GLU A 188 -6.01 -13.34 7.87
N GLN A 189 -4.99 -12.77 8.52
CA GLN A 189 -5.18 -11.88 9.66
C GLN A 189 -6.04 -10.66 9.31
N ALA A 190 -5.92 -10.13 8.09
CA ALA A 190 -6.74 -9.00 7.65
C ALA A 190 -8.20 -9.40 7.41
N MET A 191 -8.43 -10.58 6.82
CA MET A 191 -9.77 -11.15 6.61
C MET A 191 -10.44 -11.49 7.95
N ASP A 192 -9.69 -11.98 8.92
CA ASP A 192 -10.16 -12.27 10.29
C ASP A 192 -10.65 -11.03 11.04
N ARG A 193 -10.23 -9.81 10.62
CA ARG A 193 -10.79 -8.56 11.18
C ARG A 193 -12.26 -8.34 10.78
N VAL A 194 -12.67 -8.95 9.67
CA VAL A 194 -14.04 -8.87 9.13
C VAL A 194 -14.83 -10.12 9.51
N HIS A 195 -14.23 -11.30 9.35
CA HIS A 195 -14.79 -12.59 9.74
C HIS A 195 -14.52 -12.88 11.24
N ARG A 196 -14.89 -11.93 12.11
CA ARG A 196 -14.69 -12.03 13.55
C ARG A 196 -16.00 -12.35 14.29
N ILE A 197 -15.87 -12.86 15.52
CA ILE A 197 -17.00 -13.00 16.46
C ILE A 197 -17.74 -11.66 16.58
N GLY A 198 -19.04 -11.66 16.29
CA GLY A 198 -19.89 -10.47 16.22
C GLY A 198 -20.39 -10.13 14.82
N GLN A 199 -19.87 -10.81 13.79
CA GLN A 199 -20.44 -10.78 12.45
C GLN A 199 -21.80 -11.51 12.42
N LYS A 200 -22.79 -10.90 11.75
CA LYS A 200 -24.16 -11.44 11.62
C LYS A 200 -24.50 -11.96 10.23
N GLU A 201 -23.70 -11.57 9.23
CA GLU A 201 -23.91 -11.88 7.82
C GLU A 201 -22.77 -12.74 7.28
N GLU A 202 -23.03 -13.51 6.22
CA GLU A 202 -22.00 -14.27 5.52
C GLU A 202 -20.97 -13.32 4.87
N VAL A 203 -19.69 -13.50 5.21
CA VAL A 203 -18.59 -12.69 4.66
C VAL A 203 -18.09 -13.31 3.37
N LYS A 204 -18.25 -12.59 2.25
CA LYS A 204 -17.69 -12.98 0.96
C LYS A 204 -16.38 -12.24 0.70
N ILE A 205 -15.32 -13.00 0.46
CA ILE A 205 -14.00 -12.48 0.11
C ILE A 205 -13.74 -12.68 -1.38
N VAL A 206 -13.31 -11.62 -2.07
CA VAL A 206 -12.97 -11.64 -3.49
C VAL A 206 -11.54 -11.12 -3.67
N LYS A 207 -10.67 -11.92 -4.29
CA LYS A 207 -9.31 -11.52 -4.66
C LYS A 207 -9.26 -11.16 -6.14
N LEU A 208 -8.83 -9.94 -6.47
CA LEU A 208 -8.66 -9.50 -7.85
C LEU A 208 -7.27 -9.85 -8.36
N ILE A 209 -7.21 -10.77 -9.30
CA ILE A 209 -5.96 -11.35 -9.82
C ILE A 209 -5.92 -11.13 -11.34
N ALA A 210 -4.87 -10.46 -11.80
CA ALA A 210 -4.62 -10.30 -13.22
C ALA A 210 -4.08 -11.61 -13.81
N LYS A 211 -4.73 -12.11 -14.88
CA LYS A 211 -4.31 -13.32 -15.59
C LYS A 211 -2.98 -13.12 -16.32
N ASN A 212 -2.21 -14.20 -16.44
CA ASN A 212 -0.88 -14.22 -17.07
C ASN A 212 0.06 -13.15 -16.50
N SER A 213 0.02 -12.95 -15.19
CA SER A 213 0.78 -11.89 -14.53
C SER A 213 1.59 -12.40 -13.34
N ILE A 214 2.45 -11.53 -12.82
CA ILE A 214 3.20 -11.77 -11.59
C ILE A 214 2.30 -12.12 -10.39
N GLU A 215 1.03 -11.69 -10.40
CA GLU A 215 0.08 -11.95 -9.33
C GLU A 215 -0.32 -13.42 -9.25
N GLU A 216 -0.41 -14.12 -10.37
CA GLU A 216 -0.65 -15.57 -10.37
C GLU A 216 0.53 -16.34 -9.78
N LYS A 217 1.76 -15.88 -10.04
CA LYS A 217 2.96 -16.45 -9.40
C LYS A 217 2.98 -16.17 -7.90
N ILE A 218 2.54 -14.99 -7.46
CA ILE A 218 2.40 -14.69 -6.03
C ILE A 218 1.39 -15.64 -5.37
N LEU A 219 0.27 -15.96 -6.03
CA LEU A 219 -0.67 -16.96 -5.51
C LEU A 219 -0.05 -18.36 -5.40
N GLN A 220 0.70 -18.79 -6.41
CA GLN A 220 1.43 -20.06 -6.36
C GLN A 220 2.42 -20.07 -5.18
N LEU A 221 3.11 -18.96 -4.96
CA LEU A 221 4.01 -18.79 -3.83
C LEU A 221 3.28 -18.84 -2.47
N GLN A 222 2.09 -18.23 -2.38
CA GLN A 222 1.25 -18.35 -1.18
C GLN A 222 0.91 -19.83 -0.89
N GLU A 223 0.53 -20.59 -1.90
CA GLU A 223 0.19 -22.01 -1.76
C GLU A 223 1.39 -22.82 -1.29
N MET A 224 2.57 -22.61 -1.90
CA MET A 224 3.81 -23.23 -1.47
C MET A 224 4.15 -22.90 -0.01
N LYS A 225 3.97 -21.65 0.42
CA LYS A 225 4.22 -21.22 1.81
C LYS A 225 3.22 -21.83 2.80
N LYS A 226 1.94 -21.96 2.41
CA LYS A 226 0.92 -22.66 3.21
C LYS A 226 1.25 -24.14 3.39
N ASP A 227 1.65 -24.81 2.33
CA ASP A 227 2.04 -26.23 2.36
C ASP A 227 3.26 -26.50 3.25
N ILE A 228 4.26 -25.62 3.22
CA ILE A 228 5.43 -25.75 4.09
C ILE A 228 5.03 -25.59 5.56
N THR A 229 4.12 -24.65 5.84
CA THR A 229 3.63 -24.38 7.20
C THR A 229 2.77 -25.52 7.72
N SER A 230 1.88 -26.09 6.89
CA SER A 230 1.01 -27.21 7.26
C SER A 230 1.78 -28.50 7.51
N ARG A 231 2.89 -28.72 6.81
CA ARG A 231 3.76 -29.90 6.94
C ARG A 231 4.72 -29.85 8.13
N GLY A 232 4.63 -28.84 9.01
CA GLY A 232 5.39 -28.78 10.26
C GLY A 232 6.91 -28.77 10.09
N SER A 233 7.41 -28.39 8.91
CA SER A 233 8.86 -28.32 8.66
C SER A 233 9.45 -27.15 9.44
N GLY A 234 10.40 -27.44 10.33
CA GLY A 234 11.08 -26.51 11.25
C GLY A 234 11.97 -25.45 10.58
N LYS A 235 11.48 -24.79 9.51
CA LYS A 235 12.06 -23.54 9.01
C LYS A 235 11.77 -22.42 10.02
N ARG A 236 12.76 -21.56 10.25
CA ARG A 236 12.63 -20.44 11.19
C ARG A 236 11.52 -19.51 10.72
N SER A 237 10.73 -18.99 11.66
CA SER A 237 9.64 -18.03 11.41
C SER A 237 10.07 -16.81 10.58
N ASN A 238 11.35 -16.42 10.64
CA ASN A 238 11.92 -15.35 9.80
C ASN A 238 11.97 -15.68 8.28
N ASP A 239 12.14 -16.94 7.89
CA ASP A 239 12.17 -17.34 6.47
C ASP A 239 10.77 -17.30 5.83
N ILE A 240 9.72 -17.39 6.66
CA ILE A 240 8.33 -17.29 6.25
C ILE A 240 7.89 -15.82 6.24
N ALA A 241 8.43 -15.01 7.18
CA ALA A 241 8.12 -13.60 7.36
C ALA A 241 8.91 -12.64 6.46
N GLY A 242 9.89 -13.12 5.69
CA GLY A 242 10.60 -12.37 4.64
C GLY A 242 10.42 -12.99 3.25
N MET A 243 10.52 -12.18 2.19
CA MET A 243 10.58 -12.67 0.82
C MET A 243 12.04 -13.03 0.53
N GLY A 244 12.35 -14.32 0.40
CA GLY A 244 13.71 -14.79 0.17
C GLY A 244 14.18 -14.56 -1.28
N ILE A 245 15.49 -14.70 -1.53
CA ILE A 245 16.02 -14.55 -2.90
C ILE A 245 15.45 -15.60 -3.87
N ASN A 246 15.16 -16.81 -3.37
CA ASN A 246 14.54 -17.87 -4.15
C ASN A 246 13.07 -17.57 -4.46
N ASP A 247 12.35 -16.92 -3.53
CA ASP A 247 10.99 -16.45 -3.74
C ASP A 247 10.97 -15.38 -4.85
N LEU A 248 11.92 -14.45 -4.81
CA LEU A 248 12.05 -13.40 -5.81
C LEU A 248 12.37 -13.98 -7.19
N ARG A 249 13.32 -14.92 -7.29
CA ARG A 249 13.63 -15.64 -8.54
C ARG A 249 12.42 -16.36 -9.10
N PHE A 250 11.69 -17.07 -8.26
CA PHE A 250 10.46 -17.75 -8.67
C PHE A 250 9.42 -16.78 -9.26
N VAL A 251 9.19 -15.67 -8.56
CA VAL A 251 8.21 -14.65 -9.00
C VAL A 251 8.68 -13.95 -10.29
N LEU A 252 9.97 -13.66 -10.42
CA LEU A 252 10.53 -13.01 -11.62
C LEU A 252 10.71 -13.98 -12.81
N GLY A 253 10.77 -15.29 -12.55
CA GLY A 253 11.01 -16.31 -13.58
C GLY A 253 12.48 -16.48 -13.96
N GLU A 254 13.39 -16.22 -13.02
CA GLU A 254 14.84 -16.43 -13.15
C GLU A 254 15.30 -17.76 -12.54
#